data_AF-A0A6L9ZYS9-F1
#
_entry.id   AF-A0A6L9ZYS9-F1
#
_cell.length_a   1.000
_cell.length_b   1.000
_cell.length_c   1.000
_cell.angle_alpha   90.00
_cell.angle_beta   90.00
_cell.angle_gamma   90.00
#
_symmetry.space_group_name_H-M   'P 1'
#
loop_
_entity.id
_entity.type
_entity.pdbx_description
1 polymer ?
#
loop_
_entity_poly.entity_id
_entity_poly.type
_entity_poly.pdbx_seq_one_letter_code
_entity_poly.pdbx_strand_id
1 'polypeptide(L)' 'MSNYKENPNYFAPYLKYQGRTIEEQLRLNQPAMEWLKKQIEEKVTETEIQTRKKNLEKFKQIIDSFRPSGYKLYSEK' A
#
# COMPACT_ATOMS: atom_id res chain seq x y z
N MET A 1 -17.72 -8.42 20.05
CA MET A 1 -16.81 -8.66 18.91
C MET A 1 -17.62 -9.31 17.82
N SER A 2 -17.72 -8.71 16.64
CA SER A 2 -18.52 -9.27 15.54
C SER A 2 -17.79 -10.46 14.90
N ASN A 3 -18.45 -11.63 14.86
CA ASN A 3 -17.95 -12.84 14.21
C ASN A 3 -18.20 -12.74 12.69
N TYR A 4 -17.31 -12.06 11.98
CA TYR A 4 -17.30 -11.99 10.51
C TYR A 4 -17.25 -13.36 9.81
N LYS A 5 -16.94 -14.43 10.56
CA LYS A 5 -16.88 -15.81 10.07
C LYS A 5 -18.27 -16.42 9.82
N GLU A 6 -19.33 -15.85 10.39
CA GLU A 6 -20.68 -16.44 10.34
C GLU A 6 -21.56 -15.83 9.24
N ASN A 7 -21.20 -14.66 8.70
CA ASN A 7 -21.94 -14.01 7.62
C ASN A 7 -20.98 -13.44 6.56
N PRO A 8 -20.83 -14.08 5.39
CA PRO A 8 -19.93 -13.61 4.34
C PRO A 8 -20.35 -12.24 3.77
N ASN A 9 -21.60 -11.81 4.00
CA ASN A 9 -22.13 -10.52 3.59
C ASN A 9 -22.08 -9.47 4.69
N TYR A 10 -21.42 -9.73 5.83
CA TYR A 10 -21.32 -8.76 6.92
C TYR A 10 -20.80 -7.40 6.43
N PHE A 11 -19.84 -7.40 5.50
CA PHE A 11 -19.25 -6.19 4.96
C PHE A 11 -19.95 -5.62 3.73
N ALA A 12 -20.93 -6.33 3.16
CA ALA A 12 -21.60 -5.91 1.92
C ALA A 12 -22.15 -4.47 1.96
N PRO A 13 -22.71 -3.97 3.09
CA PRO A 13 -23.15 -2.57 3.18
C PRO A 13 -22.03 -1.53 2.98
N TYR A 14 -20.77 -1.90 3.22
CA TYR A 14 -19.61 -1.03 3.11
C TYR A 14 -18.86 -1.19 1.78
N LEU A 15 -19.17 -2.23 1.00
CA LEU A 15 -18.47 -2.55 -0.25
C LEU A 15 -19.28 -2.04 -1.45
N LYS A 16 -19.31 -0.71 -1.62
CA LYS A 16 -20.07 -0.01 -2.68
C LYS A 16 -19.78 -0.50 -4.11
N TYR A 17 -18.60 -1.09 -4.34
CA TYR A 17 -18.15 -1.57 -5.65
C TYR A 17 -17.92 -3.09 -5.68
N GLN A 18 -18.60 -3.83 -4.80
CA GLN A 18 -18.62 -5.30 -4.86
C GLN A 18 -19.57 -5.76 -5.97
N GLY A 19 -19.02 -6.45 -6.96
CA GLY A 19 -19.81 -7.14 -7.99
C GLY A 19 -20.58 -8.31 -7.38
N ARG A 20 -21.80 -8.54 -7.88
CA ARG A 20 -22.64 -9.68 -7.50
C ARG A 20 -22.19 -10.97 -8.19
N THR A 21 -21.50 -10.84 -9.32
CA THR A 21 -20.84 -11.94 -10.03
C THR A 21 -19.36 -11.64 -10.26
N ILE A 22 -18.61 -12.68 -10.67
CA ILE A 22 -17.20 -12.56 -11.01
C ILE A 22 -17.02 -11.61 -12.20
N GLU A 23 -17.85 -11.73 -13.23
CA GLU A 23 -17.81 -10.92 -14.44
C GLU A 23 -18.08 -9.45 -14.13
N GLU A 24 -19.04 -9.19 -13.23
CA GLU A 24 -19.32 -7.84 -12.76
C GLU A 24 -18.13 -7.26 -11.99
N GLN A 25 -17.52 -8.04 -11.08
CA GLN A 25 -16.34 -7.59 -10.33
C GLN A 25 -15.15 -7.33 -11.26
N LEU A 26 -14.94 -8.18 -12.27
CA LEU A 26 -13.89 -7.99 -13.27
C LEU A 26 -14.10 -6.69 -14.05
N ARG A 27 -15.33 -6.38 -14.46
CA ARG A 27 -15.66 -5.11 -15.11
C ARG A 27 -15.43 -3.92 -14.19
N LEU A 28 -15.86 -4.00 -12.93
CA LEU A 28 -15.67 -2.93 -11.94
C LEU A 28 -14.18 -2.69 -11.63
N ASN A 29 -13.34 -3.73 -11.73
CA ASN A 29 -11.91 -3.62 -11.50
C ASN A 29 -11.12 -3.07 -12.70
N GLN A 30 -11.69 -3.02 -13.92
CA GLN A 30 -10.98 -2.60 -15.13
C GLN A 30 -10.25 -1.25 -14.98
N PRO A 31 -10.87 -0.17 -14.46
CA PRO A 31 -10.19 1.11 -14.31
C PRO A 31 -8.98 1.05 -13.35
N ALA A 32 -9.12 0.30 -12.25
CA ALA A 32 -8.02 0.11 -11.31
C ALA A 32 -6.87 -0.70 -11.93
N MET A 33 -7.19 -1.70 -12.74
CA MET A 33 -6.21 -2.49 -13.47
C MET A 33 -5.46 -1.67 -14.53
N GLU A 34 -6.15 -0.78 -15.25
CA GLU A 34 -5.54 0.15 -16.20
C GLU A 34 -4.61 1.16 -15.50
N TRP A 35 -5.07 1.72 -14.37
CA TRP A 35 -4.23 2.59 -13.55
C TRP A 35 -2.98 1.87 -13.04
N LEU A 36 -3.12 0.64 -12.54
CA LEU A 36 -1.99 -0.18 -12.08
C LEU A 36 -1.00 -0.46 -13.21
N LYS A 37 -1.48 -0.83 -14.41
CA LYS A 37 -0.62 -1.03 -15.58
C LYS A 37 0.20 0.21 -15.88
N LYS A 38 -0.44 1.39 -15.91
CA LYS A 38 0.25 2.67 -16.12
C LYS A 38 1.34 2.92 -15.07
N GLN A 39 1.06 2.62 -13.80
CA GLN A 39 2.04 2.80 -12.72
C GLN A 39 3.22 1.82 -12.78
N ILE A 40 2.99 0.60 -13.24
CA ILE A 40 4.04 -0.40 -13.42
C ILE A 40 4.94 -0.05 -14.62
N GLU A 41 4.32 0.44 -15.70
CA GLU A 41 5.03 0.85 -16.92
C GLU A 41 5.76 2.19 -16.76
N GLU A 42 5.36 3.01 -15.79
CA GLU A 42 6.01 4.28 -15.48
C GLU A 42 7.46 4.03 -15.01
N LYS A 43 8.39 4.22 -15.95
CA LYS A 43 9.82 4.12 -15.67
C LYS A 43 10.24 5.30 -14.81
N VAL A 44 10.54 5.01 -13.55
CA VAL A 44 11.16 5.98 -12.64
C VAL A 44 12.51 6.39 -13.21
N THR A 45 12.75 7.70 -13.32
CA THR A 45 14.04 8.19 -13.81
C THR A 45 15.15 7.90 -12.80
N GLU A 46 16.40 7.79 -13.27
CA GLU A 46 17.56 7.59 -12.38
C GLU A 46 17.64 8.70 -11.31
N THR A 47 17.35 9.95 -11.70
CA THR A 47 17.33 11.09 -10.76
C THR A 47 16.30 10.93 -9.65
N GLU A 48 15.14 10.37 -9.97
CA GLU A 48 14.09 10.12 -8.99
C GLU A 48 14.43 8.91 -8.11
N ILE A 49 15.06 7.87 -8.65
CA ILE A 49 15.58 6.74 -7.86
C ILE A 49 16.56 7.24 -6.80
N GLN A 50 17.52 8.09 -7.18
CA GLN A 50 18.50 8.66 -6.25
C GLN A 50 17.82 9.55 -5.19
N THR A 51 16.83 10.33 -5.60
CA THR A 51 16.03 11.16 -4.67
C THR A 51 15.28 10.30 -3.65
N ARG A 52 14.62 9.22 -4.10
CA ARG A 52 13.92 8.27 -3.23
C ARG A 52 14.87 7.60 -2.24
N LYS A 53 16.06 7.18 -2.69
CA LYS A 53 17.11 6.61 -1.81
C LYS A 53 17.54 7.61 -0.74
N LYS A 54 17.84 8.85 -1.12
CA LYS A 54 18.23 9.91 -0.18
C LYS A 54 17.12 10.20 0.84
N ASN A 55 15.87 10.27 0.40
CA ASN A 55 14.73 10.51 1.27
C ASN A 55 14.51 9.35 2.25
N LEU A 56 14.69 8.11 1.80
CA LEU A 56 14.62 6.94 2.66
C LEU A 56 15.69 6.96 3.75
N GLU A 57 16.94 7.29 3.42
CA GLU A 57 18.00 7.41 4.43
C GLU A 57 17.73 8.53 5.42
N LYS A 58 17.25 9.69 4.95
CA LYS A 58 16.83 10.77 5.84
C LYS A 58 15.69 10.35 6.77
N PHE A 59 14.71 9.62 6.25
CA PHE A 59 13.61 9.08 7.06
C PHE A 59 14.13 8.16 8.16
N LYS A 60 15.01 7.21 7.82
CA LYS A 60 15.63 6.29 8.80
C LYS A 60 16.33 7.07 9.91
N GLN A 61 17.15 8.05 9.54
CA GLN A 61 17.87 8.92 10.48
C GLN A 61 16.93 9.70 11.40
N ILE A 62 15.82 10.23 10.86
CA ILE A 62 14.80 10.95 11.64
C ILE A 62 14.14 10.00 12.65
N ILE A 63 13.67 8.84 12.21
CA ILE A 63 13.01 7.89 13.12
C ILE A 63 13.96 7.47 14.24
N ASP A 64 15.23 7.22 13.89
CA ASP A 64 16.21 6.83 14.87
C ASP A 64 16.62 7.98 15.79
N SER A 65 16.70 9.22 15.34
CA SER A 65 17.09 10.35 16.21
C SER A 65 16.12 10.56 17.39
N PHE A 66 14.83 10.26 17.20
CA PHE A 66 13.81 10.31 18.25
C PHE A 66 13.79 9.09 19.18
N ARG A 67 14.55 8.03 18.87
CA ARG A 67 14.59 6.79 19.66
C ARG A 67 15.77 6.79 20.63
N PRO A 68 15.60 6.31 21.88
CA PRO A 68 16.73 6.11 22.79
C PRO A 68 17.76 5.11 22.24
N SER A 69 18.99 5.20 22.75
CA SER A 69 20.03 4.21 22.44
C SER A 69 19.58 2.79 22.81
N GLY A 70 19.89 1.80 21.96
CA GLY A 70 19.42 0.41 22.10
C GLY A 70 18.03 0.10 21.52
N TYR A 71 17.23 1.12 21.18
CA TYR A 71 15.90 1.00 20.56
C TYR A 71 15.82 1.54 19.12
N LYS A 72 16.99 1.83 18.53
CA LYS A 72 17.12 2.23 17.12
C LYS A 72 16.61 1.10 16.22
N LEU A 73 15.92 1.46 15.14
CA LEU A 73 15.36 0.49 14.19
C LEU A 73 16.27 0.26 12.99
N TYR A 74 17.01 1.30 12.60
CA TYR A 74 17.72 1.31 11.32
C TYR A 74 19.24 1.40 11.46
N SER A 75 19.70 2.09 12.51
CA SER A 75 21.10 2.11 12.91
C SER A 75 21.41 0.73 13.50
N GLU A 76 22.40 0.03 12.94
CA GLU A 76 22.91 -1.19 13.56
C GLU A 76 23.38 -0.87 15.00
N LYS A 77 23.13 -1.82 15.91
CA LYS A 77 23.41 -1.66 17.34
C LYS A 77 24.90 -1.51 17.63
#